data_AF-A0A7K5U4E3-F1
#
_entry.id   AF-A0A7K5U4E3-F1
#
_cell.length_a   1.000
_cell.length_b   1.000
_cell.length_c   1.000
_cell.angle_alpha   90.00
_cell.angle_beta   90.00
_cell.angle_gamma   90.00
#
_symmetry.space_group_name_H-M   'P 1'
#
loop_
_entity.id
_entity.type
_entity.pdbx_description
1 polymer ?
#
loop_
_entity_poly.entity_id
_entity_poly.type
_entity_poly.pdbx_seq_one_letter_code
_entity_poly.pdbx_strand_id
1 'polypeptide(L)' 'RFALASHFFWGLWSIVQAKISSIEFGYLEYALSRFDAYFDQKRKL' A
#
# COMPACT_ATOMS: atom_id res chain seq x y z
N ARG A 1 -2.05 -15.63 5.77
CA ARG A 1 -2.92 -15.51 6.96
C ARG A 1 -3.19 -14.06 7.42
N PHE A 2 -2.44 -13.04 7.00
CA PHE A 2 -2.74 -11.62 7.31
C PHE A 2 -2.43 -10.66 6.15
N ALA A 3 -2.49 -11.15 4.90
CA ALA A 3 -2.04 -10.37 3.76
C ALA A 3 -2.91 -9.13 3.49
N LEU A 4 -4.22 -9.17 3.78
CA LEU A 4 -5.08 -7.96 3.71
C LEU A 4 -4.59 -6.85 4.65
N ALA A 5 -4.30 -7.17 5.91
CA ALA A 5 -3.79 -6.18 6.86
C ALA A 5 -2.44 -5.62 6.41
N SER A 6 -1.56 -6.47 5.86
CA SER A 6 -0.28 -6.05 5.28
C SER A 6 -0.46 -5.07 4.12
N HIS A 7 -1.29 -5.38 3.12
CA HIS A 7 -1.54 -4.48 2.00
C HIS A 7 -2.11 -3.13 2.43
N PHE A 8 -3.08 -3.15 3.35
CA PHE A 8 -3.69 -1.92 3.86
C PHE A 8 -2.68 -1.05 4.64
N PHE A 9 -1.91 -1.69 5.54
CA PHE A 9 -0.89 -1.01 6.33
C PHE A 9 0.18 -0.34 5.46
N TRP A 10 0.74 -1.09 4.50
CA TRP A 10 1.78 -0.56 3.63
C TRP A 10 1.27 0.46 2.62
N GLY A 11 0.01 0.38 2.21
CA GLY A 11 -0.64 1.43 1.41
C GLY A 11 -0.71 2.77 2.17
N LEU A 12 -1.16 2.75 3.42
CA LEU A 12 -1.22 3.94 4.27
C LEU A 12 0.17 4.50 4.59
N TRP A 13 1.11 3.63 4.97
CA TRP A 13 2.51 4.01 5.20
C TRP A 13 3.06 4.77 3.99
N SER A 14 2.81 4.27 2.78
CA SER A 14 3.33 4.87 1.56
C SER A 14 2.74 6.26 1.29
N ILE A 15 1.44 6.46 1.52
CA ILE A 15 0.80 7.78 1.40
C ILE A 15 1.43 8.79 2.36
N VAL A 16 1.68 8.38 3.62
CA VAL A 16 2.34 9.25 4.60
C VAL A 16 3.76 9.58 4.15
N GLN A 17 4.52 8.58 3.69
CA GLN A 17 5.89 8.77 3.22
C GLN A 17 5.99 9.67 1.97
N ALA A 18 5.00 9.63 1.07
CA ALA A 18 4.95 10.54 -0.07
C ALA A 18 5.00 12.03 0.36
N LYS A 19 4.55 12.34 1.59
CA LYS A 19 4.57 13.70 2.13
C LYS A 19 5.80 14.00 2.99
N ILE A 20 6.34 13.02 3.72
CA ILE A 20 7.34 13.27 4.76
C ILE A 20 8.74 12.74 4.45
N SER A 21 8.89 11.85 3.47
CA SER A 21 10.16 11.22 3.14
C SER A 21 11.00 12.11 2.22
N SER A 22 12.32 12.10 2.43
CA SER A 22 13.32 12.69 1.53
C SER A 22 13.89 11.69 0.52
N ILE A 23 13.47 10.42 0.58
CA ILE A 23 13.95 9.36 -0.30
C ILE A 23 13.24 9.45 -1.65
N GLU A 24 13.98 9.41 -2.75
CA GLU A 24 13.43 9.32 -4.10
C GLU A 24 12.83 7.92 -4.33
N PHE A 25 11.53 7.83 -4.12
CA PHE A 25 10.76 6.59 -4.30
C PHE A 25 9.35 6.93 -4.78
N GLY A 26 8.80 6.09 -5.68
CA GLY A 26 7.43 6.20 -6.19
C GLY A 26 6.38 5.80 -5.15
N TYR A 27 6.21 6.62 -4.12
CA TYR A 27 5.33 6.32 -2.98
C TYR A 27 3.86 6.23 -3.38
N LEU A 28 3.38 7.06 -4.31
CA LEU A 28 1.97 7.03 -4.72
C LEU A 28 1.69 5.79 -5.58
N GLU A 29 2.61 5.46 -6.49
CA GLU A 29 2.56 4.26 -7.33
C GLU A 29 2.58 3.00 -6.46
N TYR A 30 3.45 2.98 -5.45
CA TYR A 30 3.49 1.89 -4.49
C TYR A 30 2.18 1.80 -3.69
N ALA A 31 1.64 2.91 -3.18
CA ALA A 31 0.38 2.92 -2.45
C ALA A 31 -0.77 2.32 -3.29
N LEU A 32 -0.90 2.76 -4.55
CA LEU A 32 -1.89 2.24 -5.49
C LEU A 32 -1.73 0.72 -5.66
N SER A 33 -0.50 0.25 -5.95
CA SER A 33 -0.23 -1.18 -6.12
C SER A 33 -0.62 -2.01 -4.89
N ARG A 34 -0.45 -1.47 -3.68
CA ARG A 34 -0.82 -2.14 -2.44
C ARG A 34 -2.33 -2.22 -2.27
N PHE A 35 -3.06 -1.15 -2.59
CA PHE A 35 -4.53 -1.17 -2.50
C PHE A 35 -5.17 -2.03 -3.57
N ASP A 36 -4.64 -2.06 -4.80
CA ASP A 36 -5.11 -2.98 -5.84
C ASP A 36 -4.97 -4.44 -5.38
N ALA A 37 -3.80 -4.82 -4.87
CA ALA A 37 -3.57 -6.15 -4.31
C ALA A 37 -4.47 -6.46 -3.09
N TYR A 38 -4.74 -5.45 -2.24
CA TYR A 38 -5.70 -5.59 -1.12
C TYR A 38 -7.09 -5.97 -1.64
N PHE A 39 -7.64 -5.22 -2.59
CA PHE A 39 -8.99 -5.44 -3.11
C PHE A 39 -9.06 -6.74 -3.92
N ASP A 40 -8.04 -7.07 -4.71
CA ASP A 40 -7.93 -8.34 -5.41
C ASP A 40 -7.99 -9.53 -4.46
N GLN A 41 -7.22 -9.48 -3.38
CA GLN A 41 -7.19 -10.56 -2.41
C GLN A 41 -8.47 -10.60 -1.56
N LYS A 42 -9.08 -9.45 -1.27
CA LYS A 42 -10.34 -9.37 -0.53
C LYS A 42 -11.49 -9.99 -1.32
N ARG A 43 -11.49 -9.87 -2.65
CA ARG A 43 -12.48 -10.51 -3.54
C ARG A 43 -12.33 -12.03 -3.65
N LYS A 44 -11.15 -12.57 -3.37
CA LYS A 44 -10.83 -14.01 -3.44
C LYS A 44 -11.08 -14.74 -2.11
N LEU A 45 -11.45 -13.99 -1.07
CA LEU A 45 -11.88 -14.50 0.24
C LEU A 45 -13.40 -14.56 0.28
#